data_AF-A0A533T708-F1
#
_entry.id   AF-A0A533T708-F1
#
_cell.length_a   1.000
_cell.length_b   1.000
_cell.length_c   1.000
_cell.angle_alpha   90.00
_cell.angle_beta   90.00
_cell.angle_gamma   90.00
#
_symmetry.space_group_name_H-M   'P 1'
#
loop_
_entity.id
_entity.type
_entity.pdbx_description
1 polymer ?
#
loop_
_entity_poly.entity_id
_entity_poly.type
_entity_poly.pdbx_seq_one_letter_code
_entity_poly.pdbx_strand_id
1 'polypeptide(L)'
;FLPLNDKYVRVPQLEGAWNIIPLSPTQSRVVFRLHIEPGGEIPSWLANIAVIDTPYHTLTNLREMVKREKYRTPIDAPFKMSAKDVIQKYEKFIAE
;
A
#
# COMPACT_ATOMS: atom_id res chain seq x y z
N PHE A 1 -10.46 -6.31 -19.33
CA PHE A 1 -9.06 -5.84 -19.50
C PHE A 1 -9.09 -4.51 -20.23
N LEU A 2 -8.30 -3.51 -19.81
CA LEU A 2 -8.26 -2.20 -20.47
C LEU A 2 -7.26 -2.22 -21.65
N PRO A 3 -7.53 -1.52 -22.77
CA PRO A 3 -6.61 -1.47 -23.91
C PRO A 3 -5.31 -0.75 -23.55
N LEU A 4 -4.23 -1.02 -24.30
CA LEU A 4 -2.97 -0.28 -24.17
C LEU A 4 -3.18 1.19 -24.56
N ASN A 5 -2.40 2.08 -23.94
CA ASN A 5 -2.45 3.51 -24.16
C ASN A 5 -1.03 3.99 -24.48
N ASP A 6 -0.86 4.68 -25.59
CA ASP A 6 0.43 5.18 -26.07
C ASP A 6 1.05 6.24 -25.16
N LYS A 7 0.27 6.90 -24.30
CA LYS A 7 0.74 7.90 -23.33
C LYS A 7 1.27 7.31 -22.03
N TYR A 8 1.11 6.01 -21.78
CA TYR A 8 1.49 5.38 -20.51
C TYR A 8 2.14 4.01 -20.72
N VAL A 9 3.16 3.73 -19.91
CA VAL A 9 3.71 2.37 -19.81
C VAL A 9 2.87 1.58 -18.81
N ARG A 10 2.38 0.41 -19.23
CA ARG A 10 1.65 -0.49 -18.34
C ARG A 10 2.62 -1.24 -17.45
N VAL A 11 2.36 -1.19 -16.14
CA VAL A 11 3.04 -2.04 -15.14
C VAL A 11 2.64 -3.50 -15.39
N PRO A 12 3.57 -4.38 -15.83
CA PRO A 12 3.29 -5.79 -16.09
C PRO A 12 3.00 -6.60 -14.83
N GLN A 13 3.67 -6.27 -13.71
CA GLN A 13 3.53 -7.01 -12.46
C GLN A 13 3.57 -6.05 -11.27
N LEU A 14 2.60 -6.24 -10.37
CA LEU A 14 2.51 -5.51 -9.11
C LEU A 14 1.94 -6.46 -8.07
N GLU A 15 2.68 -6.64 -6.99
CA GLU A 15 2.24 -7.36 -5.81
C GLU A 15 2.48 -6.50 -4.58
N GLY A 16 1.46 -6.35 -3.75
CA GLY A 16 1.57 -5.48 -2.59
C GLY A 16 0.50 -5.78 -1.57
N ALA A 17 0.71 -5.25 -0.37
CA ALA A 17 -0.21 -5.43 0.74
C ALA A 17 -0.29 -4.17 1.59
N TRP A 18 -1.48 -3.95 2.13
CA TRP A 18 -1.75 -2.99 3.19
C TRP A 18 -2.14 -3.77 4.44
N ASN A 19 -1.43 -3.56 5.53
CA ASN A 19 -1.77 -4.12 6.83
C ASN A 19 -2.06 -2.98 7.78
N ILE A 20 -3.30 -2.94 8.29
CA ILE A 20 -3.76 -1.94 9.25
C ILE A 20 -4.07 -2.68 10.54
N ILE A 21 -3.25 -2.46 11.56
CA ILE A 21 -3.30 -3.18 12.82
C ILE A 21 -3.74 -2.19 13.90
N PRO A 22 -4.89 -2.39 14.57
CA PRO A 22 -5.28 -1.55 15.69
C PRO A 22 -4.28 -1.72 16.83
N LEU A 23 -3.80 -0.61 17.38
CA LEU A 23 -2.94 -0.60 18.57
C LEU A 23 -3.72 -0.14 19.81
N SER A 24 -4.70 0.75 19.61
CA SER A 24 -5.61 1.25 20.65
C SER A 24 -6.89 1.77 19.99
N PRO A 25 -7.89 2.23 20.77
CA PRO A 25 -9.10 2.86 20.20
C PRO A 25 -8.85 4.09 19.32
N THR A 26 -7.66 4.71 19.41
CA THR A 26 -7.32 5.95 18.69
C THR A 26 -6.05 5.84 17.85
N GLN A 27 -5.41 4.68 17.81
CA GLN A 27 -4.16 4.47 17.09
C GLN A 27 -4.15 3.14 16.33
N SER A 28 -3.59 3.18 15.14
CA SER A 28 -3.33 2.00 14.31
C SER A 28 -1.93 2.07 13.71
N ARG A 29 -1.30 0.91 13.57
CA ARG A 29 -0.08 0.74 12.77
C ARG A 29 -0.49 0.44 11.34
N VAL A 30 0.11 1.13 10.39
CA VAL A 30 -0.07 0.86 8.95
C VAL A 30 1.26 0.42 8.38
N VAL A 31 1.28 -0.77 7.76
CA VAL A 31 2.42 -1.29 7.02
C VAL A 31 2.01 -1.39 5.55
N PHE A 32 2.76 -0.72 4.69
CA PHE A 32 2.60 -0.74 3.25
C PHE A 32 3.84 -1.36 2.62
N ARG A 33 3.66 -2.42 1.83
CA ARG A 33 4.73 -3.01 1.02
C ARG A 33 4.26 -3.20 -0.40
N LEU A 34 5.19 -2.99 -1.32
CA LEU A 34 4.97 -3.07 -2.75
C LEU A 34 6.21 -3.70 -3.39
N HIS A 35 5.99 -4.69 -4.24
CA HIS A 35 6.92 -5.18 -5.24
C HIS A 35 6.31 -4.86 -6.59
N ILE A 36 7.06 -4.13 -7.42
CA ILE A 36 6.57 -3.60 -8.68
C ILE A 36 7.65 -3.79 -9.75
N GLU A 37 7.24 -4.36 -10.88
CA GLU A 37 8.02 -4.38 -12.10
C GLU A 37 7.45 -3.29 -13.00
N PRO A 38 8.07 -2.11 -13.08
CA PRO A 38 7.43 -0.94 -13.67
C PRO A 38 7.28 -1.01 -15.20
N GLY A 39 7.99 -1.95 -15.85
CA GLY A 39 7.97 -2.14 -17.30
C GLY A 39 8.70 -1.03 -18.06
N GLY A 40 9.08 -1.32 -19.31
CA GLY A 40 9.85 -0.39 -20.15
C GLY A 40 11.30 -0.20 -19.69
N GLU A 41 11.99 0.76 -20.30
CA GLU A 41 13.39 1.08 -19.98
C GLU A 41 13.45 2.17 -18.91
N ILE A 42 13.37 1.78 -17.64
CA ILE A 42 13.57 2.71 -16.52
C ILE A 42 15.03 2.63 -16.06
N PRO A 43 15.76 3.75 -16.01
CA PRO A 43 17.11 3.76 -15.47
C PRO A 43 17.12 3.26 -14.02
N SER A 44 18.10 2.41 -13.67
CA SER A 44 18.18 1.81 -12.33
C SER A 44 18.24 2.85 -11.20
N TRP A 45 18.88 4.00 -11.44
CA TRP A 45 18.92 5.09 -10.46
C TRP A 45 17.53 5.66 -10.14
N LEU A 46 16.63 5.74 -11.13
CA LEU A 46 15.28 6.26 -10.97
C LEU A 46 14.39 5.22 -10.25
N ALA A 47 14.55 3.94 -10.57
CA ALA A 47 13.91 2.85 -9.85
C ALA A 47 14.30 2.85 -8.36
N ASN A 48 15.59 3.05 -8.05
CA ASN A 48 16.08 3.05 -6.68
C ASN A 48 15.50 4.20 -5.82
N ILE A 49 15.37 5.41 -6.38
CA ILE A 49 14.73 6.54 -5.67
C ILE A 49 13.26 6.21 -5.39
N ALA A 50 12.56 5.66 -6.38
CA ALA A 50 11.14 5.34 -6.25
C ALA A 50 10.83 4.34 -5.13
N VAL A 51 11.74 3.40 -4.83
CA VAL A 51 11.59 2.40 -3.76
C VAL A 51 11.52 3.06 -2.37
N ILE A 52 12.18 4.19 -2.17
CA ILE A 52 12.21 4.89 -0.87
C ILE A 52 11.12 5.96 -0.81
N ASP A 53 11.06 6.82 -1.82
CA ASP A 53 10.19 8.00 -1.80
C ASP A 53 8.72 7.63 -1.90
N THR A 54 8.37 6.63 -2.72
CA THR A 54 6.97 6.28 -2.97
C THR A 54 6.27 5.79 -1.70
N PRO A 55 6.81 4.81 -0.95
CA PRO A 55 6.18 4.37 0.30
C PRO A 55 6.12 5.48 1.36
N TYR A 56 7.17 6.30 1.48
CA TYR A 56 7.23 7.39 2.44
C TYR A 56 6.13 8.44 2.19
N HIS A 57 6.04 8.94 0.95
CA HIS A 57 5.03 9.93 0.60
C HIS A 57 3.62 9.34 0.62
N THR A 58 3.45 8.07 0.24
CA THR A 58 2.16 7.36 0.32
C THR A 58 1.63 7.34 1.76
N LEU A 59 2.46 6.94 2.73
CA LEU A 59 2.05 6.86 4.14
C LEU A 59 1.88 8.25 4.78
N THR A 60 2.72 9.22 4.41
CA THR A 60 2.58 10.61 4.86
C THR A 60 1.28 11.23 4.36
N ASN A 61 0.96 11.05 3.07
CA ASN A 61 -0.28 11.55 2.48
C ASN A 61 -1.51 10.82 3.03
N LEU A 62 -1.42 9.53 3.32
CA LEU A 62 -2.49 8.79 4.01
C LEU A 62 -2.78 9.41 5.38
N ARG A 63 -1.75 9.72 6.16
CA ARG A 63 -1.90 10.37 7.47
C ARG A 63 -2.61 11.71 7.40
N GLU A 64 -2.39 12.50 6.35
CA GLU A 64 -3.13 13.74 6.13
C GLU A 64 -4.56 13.48 5.61
N MET A 65 -4.72 12.51 4.71
CA MET A 65 -6.02 12.18 4.13
C MET A 65 -7.04 11.76 5.18
N VAL A 66 -6.64 10.94 6.17
CA VAL A 66 -7.55 10.45 7.22
C VAL A 66 -8.03 11.54 8.18
N LYS A 67 -7.44 12.75 8.16
CA LYS A 67 -7.89 13.89 8.98
C LYS A 67 -9.10 14.63 8.39
N ARG A 68 -9.45 14.35 7.13
CA ARG A 68 -10.59 14.99 6.45
C ARG A 68 -11.90 14.68 7.18
N GLU A 69 -12.83 15.63 7.15
CA GLU A 69 -14.08 15.58 7.92
C GLU A 69 -14.85 14.27 7.74
N LYS A 70 -14.93 13.77 6.51
CA LYS A 70 -15.63 12.52 6.17
C LYS A 70 -15.13 11.25 6.88
N TYR A 71 -13.98 11.30 7.55
CA TYR A 71 -13.39 10.17 8.28
C TYR A 71 -13.44 10.33 9.81
N ARG A 72 -14.02 11.43 10.32
CA ARG A 72 -14.10 11.69 11.76
C ARG A 72 -15.22 10.91 12.45
N THR A 73 -16.29 10.60 11.73
CA THR A 73 -17.41 9.83 12.26
C THR A 73 -17.08 8.34 12.18
N PRO A 74 -17.04 7.62 13.32
CA PRO A 74 -16.86 6.17 13.29
C PRO A 74 -18.00 5.52 12.52
N ILE A 75 -17.65 4.61 11.61
CA ILE A 75 -18.60 3.73 10.94
C ILE A 75 -18.45 2.32 11.50
N ASP A 76 -19.54 1.56 11.54
CA ASP A 76 -19.44 0.12 11.82
C ASP A 76 -18.84 -0.56 10.59
N ALA A 77 -17.58 -0.96 10.69
CA ALA A 77 -16.90 -1.63 9.60
C ALA A 77 -17.42 -3.07 9.48
N PRO A 78 -17.83 -3.53 8.28
CA PRO A 78 -18.31 -4.90 8.09
C PRO A 78 -17.20 -5.95 8.24
N PHE A 79 -15.94 -5.52 8.31
CA PHE A 79 -14.77 -6.35 8.56
C PHE A 79 -13.99 -5.79 9.76
N LYS A 80 -13.97 -6.53 10.87
CA LYS A 80 -13.17 -6.20 12.07
C LYS A 80 -11.96 -7.12 12.25
N MET A 81 -11.87 -8.18 11.45
CA MET A 81 -10.77 -9.13 11.46
C MET A 81 -10.34 -9.45 10.03
N SER A 82 -9.04 -9.41 9.79
CA SER A 82 -8.46 -9.93 8.56
C SER A 82 -8.62 -11.46 8.54
N ALA A 83 -8.84 -12.05 7.36
CA ALA A 83 -8.82 -13.50 7.21
C ALA A 83 -7.47 -14.07 7.69
N LYS A 84 -7.50 -15.23 8.34
CA LYS A 84 -6.30 -15.89 8.92
C LYS A 84 -5.17 -16.03 7.90
N ASP A 85 -5.52 -16.35 6.66
CA ASP A 85 -4.57 -16.56 5.57
C ASP A 85 -3.81 -15.28 5.19
N VAL A 86 -4.42 -14.11 5.36
CA VAL A 86 -3.81 -12.81 5.07
C VAL A 86 -2.75 -12.48 6.13
N ILE A 87 -3.05 -12.73 7.41
CA ILE A 87 -2.10 -12.52 8.51
C ILE A 87 -0.92 -13.49 8.40
N GLN A 88 -1.17 -14.77 8.09
CA GLN A 88 -0.10 -15.76 7.94
C GLN A 88 0.84 -15.45 6.76
N LYS A 89 0.30 -14.93 5.64
CA LYS A 89 1.12 -14.44 4.54
C LYS A 89 1.98 -13.26 4.98
N TYR A 90 1.44 -12.33 5.75
CA TYR A 90 2.21 -11.20 6.28
C TYR A 90 3.37 -11.62 7.20
N GLU A 91 3.15 -12.52 8.16
CA GLU A 91 4.21 -12.97 9.07
C GLU A 91 5.37 -13.63 8.33
N LYS A 92 5.06 -14.50 7.35
CA LYS A 92 6.08 -15.10 6.48
C LYS A 92 6.81 -14.03 5.66
N PHE A 93 6.07 -13.04 5.19
CA PHE A 93 6.56 -11.97 4.33
C PHE A 93 7.43 -10.92 5.03
N ILE A 94 7.40 -10.79 6.36
CA ILE A 94 8.33 -9.93 7.13
C ILE A 94 9.56 -10.69 7.67
N ALA A 95 9.55 -12.03 7.58
CA ALA A 95 10.65 -12.88 8.05
C ALA A 95 11.66 -13.23 6.95
N GLU A 96 11.27 -13.03 5.68
CA GLU A 96 12.12 -13.10 4.47
C GLU A 96 12.63 -11.72 4.06
#